data_AF-A0A0R2D0U0-F1
#
_entry.id   AF-A0A0R2D0U0-F1
#
_cell.length_a   1.000
_cell.length_b   1.000
_cell.length_c   1.000
_cell.angle_alpha   90.00
_cell.angle_beta   90.00
_cell.angle_gamma   90.00
#
_symmetry.space_group_name_H-M   'P 1'
#
loop_
_entity.id
_entity.type
_entity.pdbx_description
1 polymer ?
#
loop_
_entity_poly.entity_id
_entity_poly.type
_entity_poly.pdbx_seq_one_letter_code
_entity_poly.pdbx_strand_id
1 'polypeptide(L)' 'MSISRLINPKSLVVNVSEVKRVSMSKHQIGFIAQGKIYHLIMPANSVIELNELITNK' A
#
# COMPACT_ATOMS: atom_id res chain seq x y z
N MET A 1 16.52 13.63 -11.99
CA MET A 1 15.56 12.54 -11.70
C MET A 1 14.88 12.87 -10.39
N SER A 2 13.58 13.14 -10.41
CA SER A 2 12.83 13.48 -9.20
C SER A 2 12.00 12.29 -8.80
N ILE A 3 12.45 11.52 -7.80
CA ILE A 3 11.58 10.53 -7.14
C ILE A 3 10.73 11.34 -6.15
N SER A 4 9.57 11.76 -6.62
CA SER A 4 8.58 12.46 -5.80
C SER A 4 8.10 11.52 -4.72
N ARG A 5 8.62 11.73 -3.52
CA ARG A 5 8.25 11.12 -2.25
C ARG A 5 6.72 10.98 -2.17
N LEU A 6 6.17 9.77 -2.23
CA LEU A 6 4.79 9.55 -1.79
C LEU A 6 4.76 9.56 -0.26
N ILE A 7 5.00 10.75 0.33
CA ILE A 7 4.42 11.02 1.65
C ILE A 7 2.94 11.13 1.35
N ASN A 8 2.13 10.28 1.95
CA ASN A 8 0.70 10.47 2.06
C ASN A 8 0.46 11.77 2.86
N PRO A 9 0.31 12.96 2.23
CA PRO A 9 0.35 14.22 2.96
C PRO A 9 -0.96 14.48 3.72
N LYS A 10 -1.97 13.63 3.50
CA LYS A 10 -3.35 13.78 3.97
C LYS A 10 -3.89 12.55 4.71
N SER A 11 -3.03 11.63 5.16
CA SER A 11 -3.48 10.40 5.85
C SER A 11 -4.65 9.73 5.13
N LEU A 12 -4.45 9.33 3.88
CA LEU A 12 -5.40 8.51 3.10
C LEU A 12 -5.98 7.40 4.00
N VAL A 13 -7.25 7.56 4.37
CA VAL A 13 -8.04 6.54 5.05
C VAL A 13 -8.85 5.83 4.00
N VAL A 14 -8.53 4.56 3.76
CA VAL A 14 -9.29 3.67 2.89
C VAL A 14 -9.76 2.47 3.70
N ASN A 15 -11.00 2.03 3.46
CA ASN A 15 -11.47 0.80 4.09
C ASN A 15 -10.72 -0.38 3.47
N VAL A 16 -10.27 -1.33 4.29
CA VAL A 16 -9.59 -2.52 3.81
C VAL A 16 -10.49 -3.30 2.83
N SER A 17 -11.83 -3.25 2.97
CA SER A 17 -12.81 -3.82 2.01
C SER A 17 -12.73 -3.26 0.60
N GLU A 18 -12.24 -2.02 0.45
CA GLU A 18 -12.13 -1.34 -0.84
C GLU A 18 -10.79 -1.62 -1.53
N VAL A 19 -9.83 -2.21 -0.81
CA VAL A 19 -8.52 -2.57 -1.33
C VAL A 19 -8.67 -3.77 -2.27
N LYS A 20 -8.38 -3.53 -3.54
CA LYS A 20 -8.41 -4.51 -4.62
C LYS A 20 -7.01 -4.65 -5.21
N ARG A 21 -6.65 -5.89 -5.56
CA ARG A 21 -5.38 -6.26 -6.23
C ARG A 21 -4.16 -5.66 -5.54
N VAL A 22 -3.65 -6.36 -4.53
CA VAL A 22 -2.39 -6.00 -3.88
C VAL A 22 -1.24 -6.63 -4.66
N SER A 23 -0.29 -5.80 -5.10
CA SER A 23 1.01 -6.24 -5.60
C SER A 23 2.07 -5.91 -4.56
N MET A 24 2.93 -6.88 -4.24
CA MET A 24 3.95 -6.69 -3.21
C MET A 24 5.34 -6.98 -3.74
N SER A 25 6.29 -6.18 -3.28
CA SER A 25 7.73 -6.41 -3.41
C SER A 25 8.38 -6.17 -2.04
N LYS A 26 9.63 -6.61 -1.86
CA LYS A 26 10.31 -6.61 -0.55
C LYS A 26 10.21 -5.31 0.25
N HIS A 27 10.08 -4.15 -0.40
CA HIS A 27 9.97 -2.85 0.26
C HIS A 27 8.81 -2.00 -0.26
N GLN A 28 7.90 -2.57 -1.04
CA GLN A 28 6.80 -1.80 -1.63
C GLN A 28 5.50 -2.59 -1.67
N ILE A 29 4.41 -1.88 -1.46
CA ILE A 29 3.05 -2.37 -1.67
C ILE A 29 2.37 -1.48 -2.70
N GLY A 30 1.89 -2.09 -3.78
CA GLY A 30 0.94 -1.50 -4.71
C GLY A 30 -0.47 -2.01 -4.42
N PHE A 31 -1.47 -1.13 -4.43
CA PHE A 31 -2.88 -1.56 -4.31
C PHE A 31 -3.83 -0.59 -5.01
N ILE A 32 -5.02 -1.07 -5.35
CA ILE A 32 -6.08 -0.27 -5.95
C ILE A 32 -7.15 0.00 -4.90
N ALA A 33 -7.47 1.27 -4.64
CA ALA A 33 -8.57 1.66 -3.78
C ALA A 33 -9.31 2.84 -4.42
N GLN A 34 -10.64 2.90 -4.30
CA GLN A 34 -11.46 4.00 -4.84
C GLN A 34 -11.17 4.31 -6.33
N GLY A 35 -10.84 3.28 -7.12
CA GLY A 35 -10.49 3.41 -8.54
C GLY A 35 -9.12 4.02 -8.84
N LYS A 36 -8.28 4.26 -7.82
CA LYS A 36 -6.93 4.81 -7.93
C LYS A 36 -5.87 3.79 -7.52
N ILE A 37 -4.70 3.89 -8.12
CA ILE A 37 -3.54 3.05 -7.81
C ILE A 37 -2.67 3.78 -6.80
N TYR A 38 -2.32 3.09 -5.71
CA TYR A 38 -1.46 3.58 -4.65
C TYR A 38 -0.22 2.71 -4.54
N HIS A 39 0.94 3.35 -4.37
CA HIS A 39 2.22 2.67 -4.16
C HIS A 39 2.87 3.20 -2.89
N LEU A 40 2.98 2.36 -1.86
CA LEU A 40 3.64 2.67 -0.62
C LEU A 40 5.03 2.05 -0.62
N ILE A 41 6.04 2.83 -0.23
CA ILE A 41 7.37 2.34 0.09
C ILE A 41 7.45 2.23 1.61
N MET A 42 7.83 1.06 2.11
CA MET A 42 7.90 0.80 3.55
C MET A 42 8.96 -0.26 3.88
N PRO A 43 9.42 -0.35 5.14
CA PRO A 43 10.36 -1.39 5.56
C PRO A 43 9.79 -2.79 5.31
N ALA A 44 10.68 -3.76 5.05
CA ALA A 44 10.27 -5.12 4.68
C ALA A 44 9.34 -5.77 5.72
N ASN A 45 9.60 -5.57 7.01
CA ASN A 45 8.76 -6.12 8.08
C ASN A 45 7.34 -5.57 8.02
N SER A 46 7.19 -4.26 7.77
CA SER A 46 5.88 -3.62 7.61
C SER A 46 5.15 -4.12 6.36
N VAL A 47 5.87 -4.41 5.27
CA VAL A 47 5.27 -5.04 4.08
C VAL A 47 4.66 -6.39 4.43
N ILE A 48 5.41 -7.23 5.16
CA ILE A 48 5.00 -8.57 5.55
C ILE A 48 3.76 -8.51 6.46
N GLU A 49 3.78 -7.68 7.51
CA GLU A 49 2.64 -7.50 8.42
C GLU A 49 1.38 -7.05 7.68
N LEU A 50 1.49 -6.05 6.79
CA LEU A 50 0.37 -5.58 5.99
C LEU A 50 -0.15 -6.65 5.03
N ASN A 51 0.74 -7.50 4.49
CA ASN A 51 0.33 -8.60 3.64
C ASN A 51 -0.55 -9.57 4.41
N GLU A 52 -0.09 -9.99 5.59
CA GLU A 52 -0.82 -10.92 6.44
C GLU A 52 -2.18 -10.34 6.83
N LEU A 53 -2.25 -9.06 7.18
CA LEU A 53 -3.51 -8.39 7.52
C LEU A 53 -4.49 -8.28 6.34
N ILE A 54 -4.00 -8.05 5.12
CA ILE A 54 -4.87 -7.93 3.94
C ILE A 54 -5.29 -9.29 3.40
N THR A 55 -4.42 -10.30 3.50
CA THR A 55 -4.69 -11.68 3.01
C THR A 55 -5.55 -12.48 4.00
N ASN A 56 -5.31 -12.41 5.30
CA ASN A 56 -6.04 -13.18 6.33
C ASN A 56 -7.38 -12.55 6.72
N LYS A 57 -8.04 -11.93 5.76
CA LYS A 57 -9.22 -11.11 5.94
C LYS A 57 -10.52 -11.92 5.89
#